data_AF-A0A347WGE8-F1
#
_entry.id   AF-A0A347WGE8-F1
#
_cell.length_a   1.000
_cell.length_b   1.000
_cell.length_c   1.000
_cell.angle_alpha   90.00
_cell.angle_beta   90.00
_cell.angle_gamma   90.00
#
_symmetry.space_group_name_H-M   'P 1'
#
loop_
_entity.id
_entity.type
_entity.pdbx_description
1 polymer ?
#
loop_
_entity_poly.entity_id
_entity_poly.type
_entity_poly.pdbx_seq_one_letter_code
_entity_poly.pdbx_strand_id
1 'polypeptide(L)'
;MSDAVASRPFIIRVGKKVRPLLNTLIAHNSLVPDTPVLDTSLFPWISNMEQRAFRIIEEFRILMTQGVSSFPALRDISPDHTRIAPDTRWKSFFLYGYGNCVLENCRRMPCTARFAAAIPGLNSAFVSFLEPGARIPLHNGVTKGLLGPVRA
;
A
#
# COMPACT_ATOMS: atom_id res chain seq x y z
N MET A 1 2.57 -11.24 -26.46
CA MET A 1 1.11 -11.51 -26.37
C MET A 1 0.55 -10.51 -25.36
N SER A 2 0.42 -9.21 -25.69
CA SER A 2 -0.70 -8.61 -26.45
C SER A 2 -2.01 -9.36 -26.25
N ASP A 3 -2.82 -8.88 -25.30
CA ASP A 3 -4.30 -8.78 -25.36
C ASP A 3 -4.92 -8.56 -23.96
N ALA A 4 -4.67 -7.40 -23.34
CA ALA A 4 -5.36 -7.02 -22.10
C ALA A 4 -5.52 -5.51 -21.90
N VAL A 5 -5.86 -4.78 -22.96
CA VAL A 5 -6.51 -3.46 -22.80
C VAL A 5 -7.93 -3.58 -23.33
N ALA A 6 -8.67 -4.54 -22.76
CA ALA A 6 -10.12 -4.58 -22.89
C ALA A 6 -10.67 -3.23 -22.43
N SER A 7 -11.55 -2.64 -23.23
CA SER A 7 -12.15 -1.34 -22.91
C SER A 7 -12.74 -1.42 -21.49
N ARG A 8 -12.23 -0.58 -20.57
CA ARG A 8 -12.68 -0.60 -19.17
C ARG A 8 -14.21 -0.56 -19.13
N PRO A 9 -14.89 -1.55 -18.50
CA PRO A 9 -16.34 -1.69 -18.56
C PRO A 9 -17.06 -0.40 -18.19
N PHE A 10 -18.23 -0.17 -18.78
CA PHE A 10 -19.02 1.07 -18.61
C PHE A 10 -19.22 1.43 -17.13
N ILE A 11 -19.39 0.43 -16.27
CA ILE A 11 -19.54 0.60 -14.81
C ILE A 11 -18.30 1.25 -14.15
N ILE A 12 -17.09 0.96 -14.65
CA ILE A 12 -15.84 1.58 -14.18
C ILE A 12 -15.75 3.03 -14.68
N ARG A 13 -16.26 3.33 -15.88
CA ARG A 13 -16.27 4.70 -16.43
C ARG A 13 -17.25 5.60 -15.70
N VAL A 14 -18.46 5.12 -15.42
CA VAL A 14 -19.47 5.85 -14.65
C VAL A 14 -19.05 5.96 -13.18
N GLY A 15 -18.54 4.87 -12.58
CA GLY A 15 -18.05 4.89 -11.20
C GLY A 15 -16.95 5.92 -10.94
N LYS A 16 -16.09 6.19 -11.94
CA LYS A 16 -15.08 7.27 -11.85
C LYS A 16 -15.68 8.67 -11.71
N LYS A 17 -16.83 8.94 -12.35
CA LYS A 17 -17.52 10.24 -12.25
C LYS A 17 -18.20 10.44 -10.91
N VAL A 18 -18.63 9.35 -10.25
CA VAL A 18 -19.31 9.39 -8.94
C VAL A 18 -18.31 9.44 -7.78
N ARG A 19 -17.06 9.04 -8.01
CA ARG A 19 -16.00 8.98 -6.99
C ARG A 19 -15.77 10.28 -6.20
N PRO A 20 -15.75 11.48 -6.79
CA PRO A 20 -15.56 12.71 -6.01
C PRO A 20 -16.68 12.91 -4.98
N LEU A 21 -17.93 12.69 -5.36
CA LEU A 21 -19.08 12.80 -4.46
C LEU A 21 -18.98 11.79 -3.31
N LEU A 22 -18.66 10.53 -3.63
CA LEU A 22 -18.46 9.49 -2.61
C LEU A 22 -17.32 9.85 -1.66
N ASN A 23 -16.20 10.36 -2.18
CA ASN A 23 -15.08 10.79 -1.35
C ASN A 23 -15.44 11.95 -0.43
N THR A 24 -16.24 12.92 -0.90
CA THR A 24 -16.77 13.99 -0.05
C THR A 24 -17.65 13.43 1.06
N LEU A 25 -18.55 12.50 0.74
CA LEU A 25 -19.42 11.87 1.72
C LEU A 25 -18.62 11.07 2.76
N ILE A 26 -17.62 10.30 2.31
CA ILE A 26 -16.74 9.54 3.21
C ILE A 26 -15.96 10.48 4.11
N ALA A 27 -15.34 11.53 3.56
CA ALA A 27 -14.57 12.50 4.34
C ALA A 27 -15.44 13.22 5.37
N HIS A 28 -16.66 13.61 5.00
CA HIS A 28 -17.61 14.26 5.91
C HIS A 28 -18.01 13.36 7.10
N ASN A 29 -18.11 12.05 6.87
CA ASN A 29 -18.49 11.07 7.90
C ASN A 29 -17.26 10.33 8.48
N SER A 30 -16.06 10.88 8.30
CA SER A 30 -14.82 10.25 8.76
C SER A 30 -14.73 10.30 10.29
N LEU A 31 -14.29 9.19 10.89
CA LEU A 31 -14.02 9.10 12.33
C LEU A 31 -12.67 9.73 12.74
N VAL A 32 -11.84 10.08 11.75
CA VAL A 32 -10.55 10.75 11.92
C VAL A 32 -10.52 12.02 11.06
N PRO A 33 -9.68 13.02 11.39
CA PRO A 33 -9.54 14.23 10.57
C PRO A 33 -9.21 13.91 9.11
N ASP A 34 -9.72 14.68 8.16
CA ASP A 34 -9.30 14.61 6.74
C ASP A 34 -8.15 15.59 6.47
N THR A 35 -7.07 15.48 7.25
CA THR A 35 -5.85 16.29 7.09
C THR A 35 -4.75 15.49 6.38
N PRO A 36 -3.81 16.16 5.65
CA PRO A 36 -2.75 15.47 4.93
C PRO A 36 -1.80 14.63 5.80
N VAL A 37 -1.65 15.03 7.07
CA VAL A 37 -0.89 14.32 8.10
C VAL A 37 -1.83 14.13 9.29
N LEU A 38 -1.90 12.90 9.80
CA LEU A 38 -2.70 12.54 10.96
C LEU A 38 -1.80 12.32 12.16
N ASP A 39 -2.29 12.65 13.35
CA ASP A 39 -1.61 12.35 14.60
C ASP A 39 -1.67 10.82 14.85
N THR A 40 -0.51 10.23 15.16
CA THR A 40 -0.40 8.80 15.47
C THR A 40 -1.11 8.42 16.76
N SER A 41 -1.40 9.37 17.66
CA SER A 41 -2.18 9.17 18.88
C SER A 41 -3.61 8.65 18.60
N LEU A 42 -4.15 8.93 17.41
CA LEU A 42 -5.44 8.41 16.93
C LEU A 42 -5.41 6.91 16.62
N PHE A 43 -4.22 6.30 16.56
CA PHE A 43 -4.00 4.93 16.13
C PHE A 43 -3.13 4.17 17.15
N PRO A 44 -3.70 3.71 18.28
CA PRO A 44 -2.94 3.11 19.38
C PRO A 44 -2.06 1.90 18.98
N TRP A 45 -2.43 1.20 17.90
CA TRP A 45 -1.65 0.09 17.36
C TRP A 45 -0.27 0.49 16.81
N ILE A 46 -0.06 1.76 16.45
CA ILE A 46 1.21 2.27 15.93
C ILE A 46 2.31 2.16 16.98
N SER A 47 2.07 2.60 18.21
CA SER A 47 3.09 2.55 19.27
C SER A 47 3.60 1.13 19.53
N ASN A 48 2.69 0.15 19.49
CA ASN A 48 3.03 -1.26 19.65
C ASN A 48 3.89 -1.83 18.51
N MET A 49 3.75 -1.29 17.30
CA MET A 49 4.60 -1.60 16.15
C MET A 49 5.96 -0.92 16.26
N GLU A 50 5.99 0.37 16.61
CA GLU A 50 7.22 1.18 16.75
C GLU A 50 8.18 0.60 17.79
N GLN A 51 7.67 0.21 18.96
CA GLN A 51 8.45 -0.44 20.01
C GLN A 51 9.15 -1.73 19.55
N ARG A 52 8.67 -2.34 18.46
CA ARG A 52 9.21 -3.58 17.89
C ARG A 52 9.70 -3.42 16.46
N ALA A 53 9.88 -2.18 16.00
CA ALA A 53 10.31 -1.87 14.65
C ALA A 53 11.67 -2.52 14.30
N PHE A 54 12.54 -2.71 15.30
CA PHE A 54 13.82 -3.40 15.13
C PHE A 54 13.66 -4.82 14.55
N ARG A 55 12.59 -5.55 14.89
CA ARG A 55 12.29 -6.89 14.32
C ARG A 55 11.91 -6.81 12.84
N ILE A 56 11.13 -5.79 12.46
CA ILE A 56 10.77 -5.54 11.05
C ILE A 56 12.04 -5.22 10.26
N ILE A 57 12.94 -4.41 10.84
CA ILE A 57 14.22 -4.05 10.23
C ILE A 57 15.15 -5.28 10.09
N GLU A 58 15.20 -6.16 11.08
CA GLU A 58 15.96 -7.43 10.99
C GLU A 58 15.46 -8.31 9.84
N GLU A 59 14.16 -8.54 9.74
CA GLU A 59 13.55 -9.32 8.65
C GLU A 59 13.78 -8.65 7.30
N PHE A 60 13.67 -7.33 7.23
CA PHE A 60 13.94 -6.56 6.02
C PHE A 60 15.40 -6.70 5.57
N ARG A 61 16.37 -6.67 6.49
CA ARG A 61 17.79 -6.88 6.16
C ARG A 61 18.03 -8.26 5.57
N ILE A 62 17.42 -9.30 6.14
CA ILE A 62 17.49 -10.66 5.61
C ILE A 62 16.84 -10.72 4.22
N LEU A 63 15.66 -10.12 4.06
CA LEU A 63 14.95 -10.04 2.78
C LEU A 63 15.83 -9.40 1.69
N MET A 64 16.55 -8.34 2.05
CA MET A 64 17.43 -7.59 1.15
C MET A 64 18.68 -8.35 0.68
N THR A 65 19.04 -9.48 1.29
CA THR A 65 20.15 -10.34 0.82
C THR A 65 19.91 -10.89 -0.60
N GLN A 66 18.65 -10.93 -1.05
CA GLN A 66 18.26 -11.37 -2.39
C GLN A 66 18.46 -10.29 -3.46
N GLY A 67 18.72 -9.04 -3.04
CA GLY A 67 18.84 -7.88 -3.92
C GLY A 67 17.49 -7.30 -4.36
N VAL A 68 17.41 -5.97 -4.47
CA VAL A 68 16.15 -5.26 -4.82
C VAL A 68 15.60 -5.69 -6.20
N SER A 69 16.49 -5.99 -7.13
CA SER A 69 16.14 -6.41 -8.50
C SER A 69 15.36 -7.72 -8.55
N SER A 70 15.45 -8.57 -7.52
CA SER A 70 14.68 -9.82 -7.40
C SER A 70 13.19 -9.59 -7.16
N PHE A 71 12.80 -8.38 -6.73
CA PHE A 71 11.40 -8.06 -6.47
C PHE A 71 10.68 -7.56 -7.73
N PRO A 72 9.40 -7.93 -7.92
CA PRO A 72 8.60 -7.45 -9.03
C PRO A 72 8.36 -5.94 -8.94
N ALA A 73 8.24 -5.28 -10.11
CA ALA A 73 7.89 -3.87 -10.13
C ALA A 73 6.42 -3.69 -9.74
N LEU A 74 6.11 -2.63 -8.99
CA LEU A 74 4.75 -2.36 -8.49
C LEU A 74 3.73 -2.30 -9.63
N ARG A 75 4.11 -1.70 -10.76
CA ARG A 75 3.25 -1.59 -11.95
C ARG A 75 2.81 -2.94 -12.53
N ASP A 76 3.59 -4.00 -12.31
CA ASP A 76 3.33 -5.34 -12.85
C ASP A 76 2.44 -6.13 -11.87
N ILE A 77 2.55 -5.86 -10.58
CA ILE A 77 1.75 -6.48 -9.52
C ILE A 77 0.38 -5.80 -9.38
N SER A 78 0.33 -4.48 -9.61
CA SER A 78 -0.86 -3.68 -9.37
C SER A 78 -1.12 -2.73 -10.55
N PRO A 79 -2.01 -3.14 -11.49
CA PRO A 79 -2.39 -2.32 -12.65
C PRO A 79 -2.97 -0.95 -12.28
N ASP A 80 -3.55 -0.81 -11.08
CA ASP A 80 -4.07 0.47 -10.61
C ASP A 80 -2.96 1.51 -10.34
N HIS A 81 -1.72 1.05 -10.12
CA HIS A 81 -0.57 1.89 -9.84
C HIS A 81 0.26 2.25 -11.07
N THR A 82 -0.06 1.75 -12.27
CA THR A 82 0.72 2.01 -13.50
C THR A 82 0.87 3.50 -13.79
N ARG A 83 -0.10 4.34 -13.40
CA ARG A 83 -0.02 5.80 -13.59
C ARG A 83 1.02 6.47 -12.68
N ILE A 84 1.31 5.89 -11.51
CA ILE A 84 2.21 6.46 -10.50
C ILE A 84 3.56 5.74 -10.42
N ALA A 85 3.66 4.55 -11.03
CA ALA A 85 4.89 3.79 -11.23
C ALA A 85 5.18 3.70 -12.75
N PRO A 86 5.70 4.77 -13.38
CA PRO A 86 5.87 4.84 -14.83
C PRO A 86 6.98 3.93 -15.36
N ASP A 87 7.89 3.48 -14.51
CA ASP A 87 8.99 2.57 -14.83
C ASP A 87 9.07 1.40 -13.83
N THR A 88 10.15 0.62 -13.89
CA THR A 88 10.33 -0.59 -13.08
C THR A 88 11.11 -0.37 -11.77
N ARG A 89 11.48 0.87 -11.44
CA ARG A 89 12.35 1.20 -10.29
C ARG A 89 11.60 1.27 -8.97
N TRP A 90 10.27 1.27 -9.02
CA TRP A 90 9.44 1.08 -7.84
C TRP A 90 9.08 -0.40 -7.72
N LYS A 91 9.70 -1.09 -6.75
CA LYS A 91 9.43 -2.51 -6.45
C LYS A 91 8.53 -2.65 -5.23
N SER A 92 7.84 -3.78 -5.11
CA SER A 92 7.03 -4.06 -3.93
C SER A 92 7.04 -5.54 -3.55
N PHE A 93 7.07 -5.80 -2.25
CA PHE A 93 6.98 -7.13 -1.65
C PHE A 93 5.73 -7.17 -0.76
N PHE A 94 4.65 -7.75 -1.27
CA PHE A 94 3.36 -7.77 -0.58
C PHE A 94 3.28 -8.87 0.48
N LEU A 95 2.95 -8.50 1.71
CA LEU A 95 2.50 -9.46 2.73
C LEU A 95 0.98 -9.62 2.66
N TYR A 96 0.25 -8.52 2.48
CA TYR A 96 -1.21 -8.50 2.35
C TYR A 96 -1.64 -7.59 1.19
N GLY A 97 -2.58 -8.06 0.38
CA GLY A 97 -3.25 -7.28 -0.66
C GLY A 97 -4.76 -7.45 -0.58
N TYR A 98 -5.49 -6.34 -0.44
CA TYR A 98 -6.94 -6.32 -0.28
C TYR A 98 -7.47 -7.29 0.80
N GLY A 99 -6.77 -7.37 1.95
CA GLY A 99 -7.09 -8.25 3.07
C GLY A 99 -6.56 -9.68 2.96
N ASN A 100 -6.06 -10.09 1.78
CA ASN A 100 -5.55 -11.44 1.55
C ASN A 100 -4.05 -11.53 1.83
N CYS A 101 -3.60 -12.46 2.67
CA CYS A 101 -2.17 -12.71 2.90
C CYS A 101 -1.55 -13.50 1.74
N VAL A 102 -0.38 -13.06 1.31
CA VAL A 102 0.52 -13.81 0.44
C VAL A 102 1.34 -14.75 1.33
N LEU A 103 0.85 -15.97 1.53
CA LEU A 103 1.38 -16.91 2.54
C LEU A 103 2.90 -17.12 2.44
N GLU A 104 3.45 -17.19 1.23
CA GLU A 104 4.89 -17.32 1.01
C GLU A 104 5.67 -16.11 1.57
N ASN A 105 5.20 -14.90 1.28
CA ASN A 105 5.83 -13.67 1.75
C ASN A 105 5.64 -13.47 3.26
N CYS A 106 4.46 -13.83 3.78
CA CYS A 106 4.17 -13.86 5.21
C CYS A 106 5.14 -14.81 5.95
N ARG A 107 5.56 -15.94 5.35
CA ARG A 107 6.58 -16.85 5.92
C ARG A 107 8.00 -16.30 5.88
N ARG A 108 8.31 -15.41 4.93
CA ARG A 108 9.64 -14.78 4.77
C ARG A 108 9.85 -13.59 5.73
N MET A 109 8.77 -12.96 6.18
CA MET A 109 8.79 -11.89 7.18
C MET A 109 7.73 -12.15 8.27
N PRO A 110 7.86 -13.22 9.07
CA PRO A 110 6.81 -13.68 9.99
C PRO A 110 6.47 -12.69 11.11
N CYS A 111 7.44 -11.97 11.68
CA CYS A 111 7.19 -10.93 12.68
C CYS A 111 6.41 -9.77 12.06
N THR A 112 6.82 -9.32 10.88
CA THR A 112 6.15 -8.24 10.14
C THR A 112 4.72 -8.65 9.75
N ALA A 113 4.53 -9.89 9.31
CA ALA A 113 3.22 -10.44 8.99
C ALA A 113 2.28 -10.46 10.20
N ARG A 114 2.82 -10.80 11.39
CA ARG A 114 2.08 -10.78 12.65
C ARG A 114 1.69 -9.36 13.07
N PHE A 115 2.57 -8.37 12.89
CA PHE A 115 2.21 -6.97 13.14
C PHE A 115 1.10 -6.50 12.20
N ALA A 116 1.23 -6.78 10.91
CA ALA A 116 0.22 -6.43 9.92
C ALA A 116 -1.14 -7.07 10.28
N ALA A 117 -1.17 -8.35 10.64
CA ALA A 117 -2.40 -9.05 11.04
C ALA A 117 -3.12 -8.42 12.25
N ALA A 118 -2.39 -7.71 13.11
CA ALA A 118 -2.94 -7.05 14.29
C ALA A 118 -3.51 -5.65 13.99
N ILE A 119 -3.34 -5.12 12.78
CA ILE A 119 -3.85 -3.79 12.39
C ILE A 119 -5.36 -3.89 12.12
N PRO A 120 -6.21 -3.14 12.84
CA PRO A 120 -7.65 -3.15 12.60
C PRO A 120 -8.00 -2.69 11.19
N GLY A 121 -8.81 -3.46 10.48
CA GLY A 121 -9.27 -3.11 9.13
C GLY A 121 -8.16 -3.07 8.07
N LEU A 122 -7.06 -3.82 8.26
CA LEU A 122 -5.95 -3.85 7.30
C LEU A 122 -6.44 -4.15 5.88
N ASN A 123 -6.19 -3.21 4.97
CA ASN A 123 -6.41 -3.44 3.55
C ASN A 123 -5.17 -4.04 2.88
N SER A 124 -4.00 -3.42 3.02
CA SER A 124 -2.78 -3.87 2.36
C SER A 124 -1.57 -3.58 3.24
N ALA A 125 -0.58 -4.48 3.20
CA ALA A 125 0.71 -4.33 3.88
C ALA A 125 1.82 -4.88 2.99
N PHE A 126 2.84 -4.08 2.73
CA PHE A 126 3.92 -4.44 1.83
C PHE A 126 5.18 -3.64 2.14
N VAL A 127 6.34 -4.18 1.77
CA VAL A 127 7.59 -3.42 1.72
C VAL A 127 7.68 -2.75 0.36
N SER A 128 7.91 -1.43 0.36
CA SER A 128 8.04 -0.62 -0.85
C SER A 128 9.49 -0.23 -1.06
N PHE A 129 10.06 -0.58 -2.22
CA PHE A 129 11.44 -0.23 -2.57
C PHE A 129 11.44 0.81 -3.67
N LEU A 130 12.24 1.85 -3.50
CA LEU A 130 12.50 2.87 -4.51
C LEU A 130 13.98 2.79 -4.88
N GLU A 131 14.26 2.29 -6.08
CA GLU A 131 15.63 2.27 -6.61
C GLU A 131 16.08 3.70 -6.95
N PRO A 132 17.40 3.97 -7.00
CA PRO A 132 17.93 5.27 -7.35
C PRO A 132 17.32 5.86 -8.63
N GLY A 133 16.88 7.11 -8.54
CA GLY A 133 16.24 7.82 -9.64
C GLY A 133 14.76 7.48 -9.87
N ALA A 134 14.15 6.60 -9.07
CA ALA A 134 12.70 6.42 -9.07
C ALA A 134 12.00 7.76 -8.75
N ARG A 135 10.95 8.07 -9.52
CA ARG A 135 10.14 9.29 -9.33
C ARG A 135 8.68 8.91 -9.21
N ILE A 136 8.08 9.26 -8.07
CA ILE A 136 6.64 9.17 -7.86
C ILE A 136 6.02 10.52 -8.28
N PRO A 137 5.19 10.57 -9.33
CA PRO A 137 4.52 11.81 -9.73
C PRO A 137 3.49 12.22 -8.68
N LEU A 138 3.15 13.51 -8.64
CA LEU A 138 2.06 14.01 -7.81
C LEU A 138 0.76 13.26 -8.15
N HIS A 139 0.10 12.73 -7.13
CA HIS A 139 -1.11 11.94 -7.29
C HIS A 139 -1.98 12.00 -6.05
N ASN A 140 -3.26 11.68 -6.25
CA ASN A 140 -4.21 11.45 -5.19
C ASN A 140 -4.49 9.94 -5.05
N GLY A 141 -4.81 9.53 -3.82
CA GLY A 141 -5.33 8.20 -3.55
C GLY A 141 -6.64 7.93 -4.28
N VAL A 142 -7.01 6.66 -4.37
CA VAL A 142 -8.22 6.23 -5.08
C VAL A 142 -9.51 6.54 -4.32
N THR A 143 -9.45 6.62 -3.00
CA THR A 143 -10.62 6.78 -2.12
C THR A 143 -10.22 7.45 -0.81
N LYS A 144 -11.16 8.16 -0.18
CA LYS A 144 -11.04 8.66 1.21
C LYS A 144 -11.36 7.58 2.25
N GLY A 145 -11.83 6.41 1.82
CA GLY A 145 -12.13 5.28 2.71
C GLY A 145 -10.92 4.40 3.07
N LEU A 146 -9.73 4.75 2.61
CA LEU A 146 -8.49 4.07 2.97
C LEU A 146 -7.51 5.09 3.53
N LEU A 147 -6.90 4.74 4.65
CA LEU A 147 -5.82 5.51 5.24
C LEU A 147 -4.49 4.91 4.80
N GLY A 148 -3.61 5.78 4.31
CA GLY A 148 -2.22 5.43 4.02
C GLY A 148 -1.38 5.39 5.29
N PRO A 149 -0.04 5.29 5.14
CA PRO A 149 0.88 5.41 6.27
C PRO A 149 0.67 6.72 7.02
N VAL A 150 0.50 6.63 8.33
CA VAL A 150 0.44 7.78 9.23
C VAL A 150 1.88 8.06 9.69
N ARG A 151 2.28 9.33 9.63
CA ARG A 151 3.64 9.75 10.00
C ARG A 151 3.61 10.26 11.44
N ALA A 152 4.52 9.77 12.28
CA ALA A 152 4.89 10.39 13.55
C ALA A 152 5.74 11.65 13.29
#